data_AF-A0A939NQ60-F1
#
_entry.id   AF-A0A939NQ60-F1
#
_cell.length_a   1.000
_cell.length_b   1.000
_cell.length_c   1.000
_cell.angle_alpha   90.00
_cell.angle_beta   90.00
_cell.angle_gamma   90.00
#
_symmetry.space_group_name_H-M   'P 1'
#
loop_
_entity.id
_entity.type
_entity.pdbx_description
1 polymer ?
#
loop_
_entity_poly.entity_id
_entity_poly.type
_entity_poly.pdbx_seq_one_letter_code
_entity_poly.pdbx_strand_id
1 'polypeptide(L)'
;MSSIKVLIDDENGYFAVGLRLIIEEYAQEYAKRVRFLTSDDEEHPDIVFVSSALRIQYWRILWRYGAASHIVAIKERKSGIHEDRSLVLLRTWGREALSALLTNLFANCHGVIRPLVSHPFTYRECQVISHLRRGWINRRRPGDRRQCKNGT
;
A
#
# COMPACT_ATOMS: atom_id res chain seq x y z
N MET A 1 -6.49 10.42 -22.57
CA MET A 1 -6.15 9.34 -21.62
C MET A 1 -5.05 9.82 -20.71
N SER A 2 -5.29 9.81 -19.40
CA SER A 2 -4.28 10.09 -18.37
C SER A 2 -3.19 9.03 -18.40
N SER A 3 -1.94 9.42 -18.17
CA SER A 3 -0.83 8.49 -18.02
C SER A 3 -0.89 7.78 -16.68
N ILE A 4 -0.64 6.47 -16.68
CA ILE A 4 -0.43 5.67 -15.46
C ILE A 4 0.96 6.00 -14.93
N LYS A 5 1.02 6.52 -13.70
CA LYS A 5 2.25 6.90 -13.02
C LYS A 5 2.81 5.69 -12.27
N VAL A 6 4.00 5.26 -12.63
CA VAL A 6 4.64 4.06 -12.06
C VAL A 6 5.92 4.48 -11.35
N LEU A 7 6.13 3.97 -10.14
CA LEU A 7 7.38 4.11 -9.41
C LEU A 7 7.97 2.72 -9.14
N ILE A 8 9.27 2.56 -9.38
CA ILE A 8 10.00 1.31 -9.09
C ILE A 8 11.05 1.63 -8.02
N ASP A 9 10.78 1.17 -6.81
CA ASP A 9 11.64 1.33 -5.65
C ASP A 9 12.27 -0.03 -5.29
N ASP A 10 13.29 -0.41 -6.04
CA ASP A 10 14.04 -1.65 -5.82
C ASP A 10 15.51 -1.36 -5.53
N GLU A 11 16.09 -2.11 -4.59
CA GLU A 11 17.52 -2.10 -4.28
C GLU A 11 18.33 -2.74 -5.42
N ASN A 12 17.73 -3.65 -6.19
CA ASN A 12 18.37 -4.22 -7.37
C ASN A 12 18.11 -3.37 -8.62
N GLY A 13 19.05 -2.47 -8.93
CA GLY A 13 18.96 -1.58 -10.08
C GLY A 13 18.83 -2.31 -11.43
N TYR A 14 19.47 -3.47 -11.61
CA TYR A 14 19.34 -4.24 -12.84
C TYR A 14 17.93 -4.79 -13.04
N PHE A 15 17.33 -5.32 -11.97
CA PHE A 15 15.95 -5.78 -12.02
C PHE A 15 14.98 -4.61 -12.26
N ALA A 16 15.20 -3.46 -11.61
CA ALA A 16 14.38 -2.27 -11.81
C ALA A 16 14.39 -1.78 -13.26
N VAL A 17 15.58 -1.71 -13.89
CA VAL A 17 15.72 -1.32 -15.30
C VAL A 17 15.03 -2.34 -16.22
N GLY A 18 15.25 -3.63 -15.99
CA GLY A 18 14.59 -4.68 -16.78
C GLY A 18 13.06 -4.63 -16.66
N LEU A 19 12.55 -4.47 -15.43
CA LEU A 19 11.12 -4.34 -15.18
C LEU A 19 10.54 -3.10 -15.86
N ARG A 20 11.24 -1.97 -15.82
CA ARG A 20 10.84 -0.75 -16.52
C ARG A 20 10.69 -0.99 -18.02
N LEU A 21 11.69 -1.59 -18.66
CA LEU A 21 11.66 -1.88 -20.10
C LEU A 21 10.48 -2.79 -20.47
N ILE A 22 10.22 -3.83 -19.68
CA ILE A 22 9.08 -4.73 -19.93
C ILE A 22 7.74 -4.01 -19.78
N ILE A 23 7.62 -3.12 -18.80
CA ILE A 23 6.40 -2.30 -18.62
C ILE A 23 6.23 -1.32 -19.79
N GLU A 24 7.31 -0.71 -20.28
CA GLU A 24 7.29 0.17 -21.45
C GLU A 24 6.84 -0.58 -22.71
N GLU A 25 7.42 -1.75 -22.97
CA GLU A 25 7.02 -2.63 -24.08
C GLU A 25 5.54 -3.01 -23.99
N TYR A 26 5.10 -3.47 -22.82
CA TYR A 26 3.70 -3.84 -22.59
C TYR A 26 2.78 -2.63 -22.79
N ALA A 27 3.15 -1.46 -22.28
CA ALA A 27 2.35 -0.25 -22.46
C ALA A 27 2.23 0.13 -23.94
N GLN A 28 3.30 0.01 -24.70
CA GLN A 28 3.31 0.25 -26.13
C GLN A 28 2.42 -0.76 -26.88
N GLU A 29 2.55 -2.05 -26.58
CA GLU A 29 1.78 -3.13 -27.20
C GLU A 29 0.27 -2.96 -26.99
N TYR A 30 -0.16 -2.53 -25.81
CA TYR A 30 -1.57 -2.37 -25.43
C TYR A 30 -2.08 -0.92 -25.46
N ALA A 31 -1.36 -0.02 -26.14
CA ALA A 31 -1.72 1.41 -26.30
C ALA A 31 -2.04 2.12 -24.97
N LYS A 32 -1.28 1.82 -23.92
CA LYS A 32 -1.35 2.47 -22.61
C LYS A 32 -0.28 3.56 -22.52
N ARG A 33 -0.59 4.66 -21.85
CA ARG A 33 0.38 5.72 -21.55
C ARG A 33 0.91 5.50 -20.15
N VAL A 34 2.20 5.27 -20.01
CA VAL A 34 2.89 5.11 -18.72
C VAL A 34 3.90 6.24 -18.55
N ARG A 35 4.04 6.76 -17.33
CA ARG A 35 5.12 7.67 -16.95
C ARG A 35 5.80 7.15 -15.71
N PHE A 36 7.12 7.04 -15.77
CA PHE A 36 7.91 6.62 -14.61
C PHE A 36 8.25 7.82 -13.76
N LEU A 37 7.98 7.70 -12.47
CA LEU A 37 8.35 8.68 -11.45
C LEU A 37 9.62 8.23 -10.73
N THR A 38 10.33 9.21 -10.25
CA THR A 38 11.46 9.13 -9.32
C THR A 38 11.00 9.43 -7.89
N SER A 39 11.87 9.20 -6.91
CA SER A 39 11.58 9.55 -5.51
C SER A 39 11.40 11.04 -5.26
N ASP A 40 11.93 11.87 -6.15
CA ASP A 40 12.00 13.33 -6.00
C ASP A 40 10.79 14.02 -6.65
N ASP A 41 9.98 13.26 -7.39
CA ASP A 41 8.76 13.80 -7.98
C ASP A 41 7.71 14.02 -6.88
N GLU A 42 7.16 15.24 -6.82
CA GLU A 42 6.06 15.59 -5.90
C GLU A 42 4.73 14.90 -6.27
N GLU A 43 4.69 14.19 -7.40
CA GLU A 43 3.50 13.55 -7.92
C GLU A 43 3.25 12.18 -7.28
N HIS A 44 1.97 11.89 -6.98
CA HIS A 44 1.59 10.58 -6.45
C HIS A 44 1.63 9.49 -7.53
N PRO A 45 2.35 8.37 -7.35
CA PRO A 45 2.30 7.24 -8.26
C PRO A 45 0.98 6.47 -8.14
N ASP A 46 0.48 5.95 -9.26
CA ASP A 46 -0.68 5.07 -9.32
C ASP A 46 -0.29 3.64 -8.94
N ILE A 47 0.92 3.21 -9.32
CA ILE A 47 1.48 1.88 -9.04
C ILE A 47 2.92 2.01 -8.53
N VAL A 48 3.28 1.19 -7.55
CA VAL A 48 4.57 1.25 -6.87
C VAL A 48 5.10 -0.16 -6.68
N PHE A 49 6.22 -0.48 -7.32
CA PHE A 49 6.90 -1.77 -7.19
C PHE A 49 8.01 -1.65 -6.14
N VAL A 50 8.02 -2.51 -5.12
CA VAL A 50 8.91 -2.37 -3.94
C VAL A 50 9.41 -3.72 -3.43
N SER A 51 10.72 -3.89 -3.20
CA SER A 51 11.30 -5.19 -2.77
C SER A 51 11.47 -5.40 -1.27
N SER A 52 11.64 -4.33 -0.48
CA SER A 52 11.91 -4.43 0.96
C SER A 52 10.66 -4.24 1.81
N ALA A 53 10.51 -5.05 2.87
CA ALA A 53 9.41 -4.92 3.83
C ALA A 53 9.39 -3.54 4.51
N LEU A 54 10.56 -2.98 4.80
CA LEU A 54 10.70 -1.63 5.37
C LEU A 54 10.21 -0.56 4.39
N ARG A 55 10.59 -0.67 3.11
CA ARG A 55 10.13 0.25 2.05
C ARG A 55 8.64 0.12 1.80
N ILE A 56 8.11 -1.11 1.79
CA ILE A 56 6.66 -1.36 1.69
C ILE A 56 5.93 -0.67 2.84
N GLN A 57 6.44 -0.78 4.07
CA GLN A 57 5.84 -0.11 5.22
C GLN A 57 5.97 1.42 5.13
N TYR A 58 7.12 1.93 4.69
CA TYR A 58 7.34 3.35 4.42
C TYR A 58 6.28 3.89 3.45
N TRP A 59 6.11 3.25 2.30
CA TRP A 59 5.12 3.65 1.30
C TRP A 59 3.67 3.51 1.80
N ARG A 60 3.35 2.45 2.56
CA ARG A 60 2.04 2.30 3.22
C ARG A 60 1.76 3.41 4.23
N ILE A 61 2.78 3.90 4.94
CA ILE A 61 2.62 4.98 5.92
C ILE A 61 2.51 6.33 5.22
N LEU A 62 3.40 6.60 4.25
CA LEU A 62 3.45 7.85 3.49
C LEU A 62 2.11 8.12 2.79
N TRP A 63 1.47 7.07 2.28
CA TRP A 63 0.25 7.20 1.48
C TRP A 63 -1.03 6.73 2.16
N ARG A 64 -0.98 6.48 3.48
CA ARG A 64 -2.17 6.12 4.28
C ARG A 64 -3.25 7.22 4.31
N TYR A 65 -2.94 8.42 3.80
CA TYR A 65 -3.82 9.58 3.77
C TYR A 65 -4.15 10.09 2.35
N GLY A 66 -3.62 9.43 1.30
CA GLY A 66 -3.87 9.76 -0.11
C GLY A 66 -4.62 8.64 -0.82
N ALA A 67 -5.45 8.99 -1.82
CA ALA A 67 -6.21 8.02 -2.60
C ALA A 67 -5.27 7.03 -3.33
N ALA A 68 -5.40 5.76 -2.95
CA ALA A 68 -4.93 4.51 -3.57
C ALA A 68 -3.76 4.55 -4.58
N SER A 69 -2.53 4.33 -4.08
CA SER A 69 -1.43 3.74 -4.87
C SER A 69 -1.46 2.21 -4.74
N HIS A 70 -1.36 1.50 -5.86
CA HIS A 70 -1.23 0.04 -5.88
C HIS A 70 0.20 -0.35 -5.50
N ILE A 71 0.41 -0.83 -4.28
CA ILE A 71 1.74 -1.29 -3.83
C ILE A 71 1.92 -2.76 -4.22
N VAL A 72 2.92 -3.03 -5.05
CA VAL A 72 3.31 -4.35 -5.53
C VAL A 72 4.64 -4.75 -4.89
N ALA A 73 4.64 -5.82 -4.10
CA ALA A 73 5.83 -6.32 -3.44
C ALA A 73 6.68 -7.19 -4.39
N ILE A 74 7.93 -6.82 -4.64
CA ILE A 74 8.90 -7.64 -5.36
C ILE A 74 9.50 -8.66 -4.39
N LYS A 75 9.41 -9.95 -4.73
CA LYS A 75 9.96 -11.04 -3.93
C LYS A 75 10.84 -11.95 -4.78
N GLU A 76 11.82 -12.61 -4.17
CA GLU A 76 12.63 -13.61 -4.87
C GLU A 76 11.92 -14.96 -4.99
N ARG A 77 11.22 -15.37 -3.93
CA ARG A 77 10.51 -16.65 -3.84
C ARG A 77 9.17 -16.45 -3.15
N LYS A 78 8.22 -17.35 -3.43
CA LYS A 78 6.95 -17.42 -2.69
C LYS A 78 7.26 -17.69 -1.22
N SER A 79 6.83 -16.79 -0.33
CA SER A 79 6.92 -17.04 1.10
C SER A 79 5.69 -17.81 1.56
N GLY A 80 5.88 -18.98 2.20
CA GLY A 80 4.78 -19.84 2.65
C GLY A 80 3.96 -19.32 3.83
N ILE A 81 4.27 -18.12 4.35
CA ILE A 81 3.58 -17.52 5.49
C ILE A 81 2.55 -16.55 4.92
N HIS A 82 1.27 -16.91 5.05
CA HIS A 82 0.07 -16.08 4.83
C HIS A 82 0.36 -14.80 4.04
N GLU A 83 0.30 -14.91 2.71
CA GLU A 83 0.35 -13.72 1.86
C GLU A 83 -0.92 -12.92 2.12
N ASP A 84 -0.80 -12.04 3.11
CA ASP A 84 -1.71 -10.92 3.32
C ASP A 84 -1.90 -10.21 1.98
N ARG A 85 -3.13 -9.74 1.73
CA ARG A 85 -3.82 -9.35 0.49
C ARG A 85 -3.07 -8.37 -0.44
N SER A 86 -1.79 -8.58 -0.63
CA SER A 86 -0.79 -7.71 -1.25
C SER A 86 -0.56 -8.20 -2.67
N LEU A 87 -0.48 -7.27 -3.62
CA LEU A 87 -0.01 -7.60 -4.97
C LEU A 87 1.47 -7.98 -4.88
N VAL A 88 1.85 -9.11 -5.45
CA VAL A 88 3.23 -9.63 -5.39
C VAL A 88 3.75 -9.85 -6.81
N LEU A 89 5.00 -9.47 -7.05
CA LEU A 89 5.77 -9.77 -8.24
C LEU A 89 6.96 -10.64 -7.83
N LEU A 90 7.10 -11.83 -8.41
CA LEU A 90 8.28 -12.66 -8.19
C LEU A 90 9.33 -12.36 -9.26
N ARG A 91 10.60 -12.21 -8.86
CA ARG A 91 11.69 -11.94 -9.81
C ARG A 91 11.91 -13.08 -10.81
N THR A 92 11.52 -14.29 -10.43
CA THR A 92 11.60 -15.49 -11.26
C THR A 92 10.40 -15.65 -12.22
N TRP A 93 9.43 -14.74 -12.19
CA TRP A 93 8.30 -14.82 -13.11
C TRP A 93 8.71 -14.62 -14.56
N GLY A 94 8.11 -15.45 -15.42
CA GLY A 94 8.17 -15.27 -16.86
C GLY A 94 7.27 -14.13 -17.34
N ARG A 95 7.46 -13.75 -18.60
CA ARG A 95 6.78 -12.62 -19.26
C ARG A 95 5.26 -12.75 -19.23
N GLU A 96 4.71 -13.95 -19.40
CA GLU A 96 3.25 -14.19 -19.38
C GLU A 96 2.61 -13.87 -18.02
N ALA A 97 3.23 -14.31 -16.93
CA ALA A 97 2.74 -14.04 -15.58
C ALA A 97 2.81 -12.54 -15.25
N LEU A 98 3.88 -11.87 -15.68
CA LEU A 98 4.02 -10.41 -15.54
C LEU A 98 2.97 -9.67 -16.39
N SER A 99 2.73 -10.09 -17.63
CA SER A 99 1.69 -9.53 -18.50
C SER A 99 0.30 -9.64 -17.87
N ALA A 100 -0.04 -10.78 -17.27
CA ALA A 100 -1.29 -10.96 -16.54
C ALA A 100 -1.39 -10.03 -15.32
N LEU A 101 -0.30 -9.85 -14.56
CA LEU A 101 -0.24 -8.89 -13.47
C LEU A 101 -0.48 -7.45 -13.97
N LEU A 102 0.21 -7.03 -15.04
CA LEU A 102 0.09 -5.69 -15.61
C LEU A 102 -1.31 -5.42 -16.17
N THR A 103 -1.92 -6.41 -16.82
CA THR A 103 -3.30 -6.32 -17.32
C THR A 103 -4.26 -5.98 -16.18
N ASN A 104 -4.14 -6.71 -15.06
CA ASN A 104 -4.96 -6.47 -13.88
C ASN A 104 -4.67 -5.10 -13.25
N LEU A 105 -3.39 -4.74 -13.08
CA LEU A 105 -3.01 -3.44 -12.50
C LEU A 105 -3.55 -2.27 -13.33
N PHE A 106 -3.33 -2.29 -14.65
CA PHE A 106 -3.68 -1.18 -15.54
C PHE A 106 -5.19 -1.06 -15.78
N ALA A 107 -5.94 -2.17 -15.73
CA ALA A 107 -7.40 -2.13 -15.72
C ALA A 107 -7.95 -1.42 -14.48
N ASN A 108 -7.24 -1.56 -13.35
CA ASN A 108 -7.68 -1.11 -12.03
C ASN A 108 -7.19 0.31 -11.68
N CYS A 109 -6.28 0.92 -12.46
CA CYS A 109 -5.75 2.27 -12.22
C CYS A 109 -6.78 3.40 -12.46
N HIS A 110 -7.85 3.14 -13.21
CA HIS A 110 -8.88 4.16 -13.53
C HIS A 110 -10.26 3.83 -12.94
N GLY A 111 -10.40 2.68 -12.30
CA GLY A 111 -11.60 2.29 -11.57
C GLY A 111 -11.40 2.49 -10.07
N VAL A 112 -12.44 2.96 -9.38
CA VAL A 112 -12.52 2.87 -7.92
C VAL A 112 -12.57 1.38 -7.57
N ILE A 113 -11.41 0.74 -7.44
CA ILE A 113 -11.36 -0.62 -6.94
C ILE A 113 -11.45 -0.53 -5.43
N ARG A 114 -12.65 -0.83 -4.95
CA ARG A 114 -12.85 -1.35 -3.60
C ARG A 114 -11.79 -2.43 -3.40
N PRO A 115 -10.94 -2.31 -2.36
CA PRO A 115 -9.87 -3.28 -2.14
C PRO A 115 -10.51 -4.67 -2.15
N LEU A 116 -9.90 -5.62 -2.87
CA LEU A 116 -10.35 -7.01 -2.87
C LEU A 116 -10.25 -7.51 -1.42
N VAL A 117 -11.36 -7.32 -0.72
CA VAL A 117 -11.54 -7.33 0.74
C VAL A 117 -10.58 -6.39 1.49
N SER A 118 -10.86 -5.08 1.49
CA SER A 118 -10.64 -4.32 2.74
C SER A 118 -11.77 -4.72 3.66
N HIS A 119 -11.47 -5.19 4.87
CA HIS A 119 -12.36 -4.81 5.96
C HIS A 119 -11.95 -3.38 6.30
N PRO A 120 -12.69 -2.35 5.84
CA PRO A 120 -12.47 -1.02 6.40
C PRO A 120 -12.69 -1.15 7.90
N PHE A 121 -11.78 -0.59 8.70
CA PHE A 121 -12.03 -0.41 10.11
C PHE A 121 -13.42 0.18 10.27
N THR A 122 -14.26 -0.48 11.06
CA THR A 122 -15.60 -0.02 11.36
C THR A 122 -15.52 1.38 11.95
N TYR A 123 -16.60 2.15 11.83
CA TYR A 123 -16.68 3.50 12.40
C TYR A 123 -16.18 3.57 13.85
N ARG A 124 -16.43 2.50 14.62
CA ARG A 124 -15.99 2.34 16.01
C ARG A 124 -14.46 2.24 16.16
N GLU A 125 -13.80 1.48 15.30
CA GLU A 125 -12.35 1.31 15.33
C GLU A 125 -11.64 2.62 14.93
N CYS A 126 -12.19 3.35 13.96
CA CYS A 126 -11.72 4.69 13.61
C CYS A 126 -11.87 5.68 14.78
N GLN A 127 -12.98 5.63 15.52
CA GLN A 127 -13.15 6.45 16.72
C GLN A 127 -12.13 6.10 17.80
N VAL A 128 -11.89 4.81 18.06
CA VAL A 128 -10.91 4.36 19.06
C VAL A 128 -9.50 4.82 18.69
N ILE A 129 -9.09 4.68 17.43
CA ILE A 129 -7.77 5.13 16.96
C ILE A 129 -7.63 6.65 17.07
N SER A 130 -8.68 7.41 16.74
CA SER A 130 -8.71 8.87 16.90
C SER A 130 -8.57 9.28 18.37
N HIS A 131 -9.21 8.55 19.28
CA HIS A 131 -9.10 8.77 20.74
C HIS A 131 -7.71 8.43 21.28
N LEU A 132 -7.12 7.31 20.84
CA LEU A 132 -5.78 6.90 21.24
C LEU A 132 -4.71 7.89 20.75
N ARG A 133 -4.84 8.41 19.52
CA ARG A 133 -3.93 9.43 18.96
C ARG A 133 -4.00 10.77 19.68
N ARG A 134 -5.14 11.10 20.28
CA ARG A 134 -5.33 12.31 21.11
C ARG A 134 -4.84 12.14 22.55
N GLY A 135 -4.13 11.05 22.86
CA GLY A 135 -3.48 10.83 24.15
C GLY A 135 -4.44 10.53 25.31
N TRP A 136 -5.70 10.15 25.02
CA TRP A 136 -6.63 9.74 26.06
C TRP A 136 -6.27 8.33 26.52
N ILE A 137 -5.32 8.24 27.43
CA ILE A 137 -5.17 7.09 28.31
C ILE A 137 -6.51 6.96 29.02
N ASN A 138 -7.12 5.78 28.91
CA ASN A 138 -8.33 5.43 29.64
C ASN A 138 -7.99 5.33 31.15
N ARG A 139 -7.70 6.46 31.80
CA ARG A 139 -7.64 6.59 33.25
C ARG A 139 -9.07 6.75 33.73
N ARG A 140 -9.74 5.63 34.01
CA ARG A 140 -10.73 5.64 35.09
C ARG A 140 -10.00 6.09 36.35
N ARG A 141 -10.52 7.15 36.96
CA ARG A 141 -9.91 7.91 38.06
C ARG A 141 -9.69 7.04 39.30
N PRO A 142 -8.66 7.33 40.11
CA PRO A 142 -8.61 6.97 41.51
C PRO A 142 -9.57 7.88 42.29
N GLY A 143 -10.35 7.35 43.22
CA GLY A 143 -11.16 8.20 44.09
C GLY A 143 -12.39 7.52 44.69
N ASP A 144 -12.21 6.39 45.38
CA ASP A 144 -13.19 5.93 46.35
C ASP A 144 -12.83 6.57 47.71
N ARG A 145 -13.16 7.86 47.88
CA ARG A 145 -13.14 8.49 49.20
C ARG A 145 -14.37 8.01 49.95
N ARG A 146 -14.16 7.08 50.88
CA ARG A 146 -15.09 6.88 52.01
C ARG A 146 -15.25 8.22 52.73
N GLN A 147 -16.43 8.82 52.64
CA GLN A 147 -16.86 9.83 53.60
C GLN A 147 -17.63 9.12 54.72
N CYS A 148 -17.12 9.32 55.93
CA CYS A 148 -17.73 8.92 57.19
C CYS A 148 -19.12 9.54 57.32
N LYS A 149 -20.12 8.72 57.65
CA LYS A 149 -21.39 9.18 58.22
C LYS A 149 -21.18 9.39 59.71
N ASN A 150 -21.29 10.63 60.17
CA ASN A 150 -21.59 10.97 61.57
C ASN A 150 -22.80 11.91 61.58
N GLY A 151 -23.77 11.62 62.45
CA GLY A 151 -24.68 12.60 63.02
C GLY A 151 -26.13 12.54 62.56
N THR A 152 -26.95 11.69 63.17
CA THR A 152 -27.91 12.16 64.19
C THR A 152 -28.20 11.03 65.17
#